data_AF-A0A1K1MZ55-F1
#
_entry.id   AF-A0A1K1MZ55-F1
#
_cell.length_a   1.000
_cell.length_b   1.000
_cell.length_c   1.000
_cell.angle_alpha   90.00
_cell.angle_beta   90.00
_cell.angle_gamma   90.00
#
_symmetry.space_group_name_H-M   'P 1'
#
loop_
_entity.id
_entity.type
_entity.pdbx_description
1 polymer ?
#
loop_
_entity_poly.entity_id
_entity_poly.type
_entity_poly.pdbx_seq_one_letter_code
_entity_poly.pdbx_strand_id
1 'polypeptide(L)'
;MGCSARAGHPCAGRRGGDETYAEPDLLYTLPSDVQAAAARSAALKPAHTGQWKPEWPPSAADVPKPRIDWFLDHARLRDARSRVMAQLVSAFRVTVAHLDTGYNPKHVGLPRGLLWGHGIDFTVDPPGNDVSDPGVPEPLLSSPGHGTGTACLLAGGHCSATGEDLGGVPFANILPVRISDHVWHLWTSVIPKGIHYAIEQGAHVINLCHGGLPTRSWADAVNAAYEAGLVICAATGDNFGGLPYRWVVWPARYPQVIGVAGVTYAGKPYFNASYGVGTLEGNFGPTGDMGNVIAAYTPNVPWAQCRLVTNGQLGGYVTDGYDLDGGGTSGSTPQVAAAVALYMQYWWPTLEKLQGWQRVEVVRAALKASANTSAHDVEHFGAGCLDAMAMLNQDPAILAPTVKKLIPSEFQYAFLTQQPGWPATVEGERRMLQIELTHIALSNPGLWEAVNAWQASGAVTADPQFQTLRNAFLTCRNPRPSKALRDLLMS
;
A
#
# COMPACT_ATOMS: atom_id res chain seq x y z
N MET A 1 21.88 -2.79 4.59
CA MET A 1 20.74 -3.71 4.43
C MET A 1 21.20 -5.08 4.88
N GLY A 2 20.58 -5.67 5.91
CA GLY A 2 20.81 -7.06 6.27
C GLY A 2 19.82 -7.92 5.49
N CYS A 3 20.30 -8.72 4.54
CA CYS A 3 19.45 -9.60 3.75
C CYS A 3 19.61 -11.02 4.29
N SER A 4 18.59 -11.55 4.94
CA SER A 4 18.51 -12.97 5.27
C SER A 4 17.68 -13.65 4.20
N ALA A 5 18.30 -14.55 3.43
CA ALA A 5 17.59 -15.37 2.45
C ALA A 5 17.10 -16.65 3.14
N ARG A 6 15.80 -16.99 2.99
CA ARG A 6 15.35 -18.35 3.27
C ARG A 6 15.86 -19.26 2.15
N ALA A 7 16.61 -20.30 2.50
CA ALA A 7 16.99 -21.33 1.55
C ALA A 7 15.76 -22.19 1.23
N GLY A 8 15.37 -22.23 -0.05
CA GLY A 8 14.38 -23.17 -0.58
C GLY A 8 13.03 -22.56 -0.91
N HIS A 9 12.95 -21.86 -2.06
CA HIS A 9 11.94 -22.05 -3.11
C HIS A 9 11.95 -20.82 -4.06
N PRO A 10 12.06 -21.01 -5.38
CA PRO A 10 11.87 -19.91 -6.33
C PRO A 10 10.44 -19.37 -6.20
N CYS A 11 10.27 -18.05 -6.27
CA CYS A 11 8.95 -17.44 -6.50
C CYS A 11 8.26 -18.18 -7.66
N ALA A 12 6.97 -18.51 -7.50
CA ALA A 12 6.21 -19.34 -8.42
C ALA A 12 6.15 -18.73 -9.84
N GLY A 13 7.16 -19.06 -10.65
CA GLY A 13 7.16 -18.82 -12.08
C GLY A 13 6.26 -19.84 -12.78
N ARG A 14 5.43 -19.38 -13.72
CA ARG A 14 4.63 -20.25 -14.60
C ARG A 14 5.49 -21.40 -15.14
N ARG A 15 4.96 -22.62 -15.10
CA ARG A 15 5.46 -23.74 -15.93
C ARG A 15 5.21 -23.38 -17.39
N GLY A 16 6.20 -22.74 -18.00
CA GLY A 16 6.15 -22.27 -19.37
C GLY A 16 7.39 -21.45 -19.71
N GLY A 17 8.55 -22.12 -19.84
CA GLY A 17 9.51 -21.75 -20.88
C GLY A 17 10.86 -21.12 -20.52
N ASP A 18 11.31 -21.02 -19.26
CA ASP A 18 12.71 -20.64 -19.02
C ASP A 18 13.25 -21.16 -17.67
N GLU A 19 14.15 -22.15 -17.72
CA GLU A 19 14.74 -22.85 -16.56
C GLU A 19 15.80 -22.00 -15.80
N THR A 20 15.98 -20.72 -16.15
CA THR A 20 17.12 -19.88 -15.68
C THR A 20 16.74 -18.63 -14.88
N TYR A 21 15.46 -18.35 -14.62
CA TYR A 21 15.06 -17.22 -13.77
C TYR A 21 14.81 -17.65 -12.32
N ALA A 22 15.47 -16.99 -11.37
CA ALA A 22 15.18 -17.14 -9.95
C ALA A 22 15.19 -15.75 -9.28
N GLU A 23 14.10 -15.42 -8.59
CA GLU A 23 14.03 -14.24 -7.72
C GLU A 23 14.18 -14.72 -6.27
N PRO A 24 15.14 -14.19 -5.50
CA PRO A 24 15.27 -14.57 -4.10
C PRO A 24 14.08 -14.04 -3.29
N ASP A 25 13.59 -14.85 -2.35
CA ASP A 25 12.64 -14.34 -1.36
C ASP A 25 13.41 -13.53 -0.30
N LEU A 26 13.32 -12.21 -0.40
CA LEU A 26 14.04 -11.28 0.46
C LEU A 26 13.14 -10.87 1.62
N LEU A 27 13.69 -10.92 2.83
CA LEU A 27 13.10 -10.21 3.94
C LEU A 27 13.43 -8.72 3.81
N TYR A 28 12.42 -7.91 3.54
CA TYR A 28 12.54 -6.46 3.66
C TYR A 28 12.55 -6.09 5.15
N THR A 29 13.64 -5.43 5.58
CA THR A 29 13.78 -4.88 6.94
C THR A 29 14.25 -3.43 6.85
N LEU A 30 13.71 -2.55 7.70
CA LEU A 30 14.21 -1.18 7.82
C LEU A 30 15.68 -1.11 8.31
N PRO A 31 16.45 -0.08 7.95
CA PRO A 31 17.75 0.20 8.58
C PRO A 31 17.64 0.46 10.09
N SER A 32 18.67 0.09 10.88
CA SER A 32 18.65 0.10 12.36
C SER A 32 18.42 1.48 13.01
N ASP A 33 18.80 2.55 12.32
CA ASP A 33 18.59 3.95 12.72
C ASP A 33 17.13 4.40 12.52
N VAL A 34 16.51 3.99 11.41
CA VAL A 34 15.07 4.17 11.16
C VAL A 34 14.26 3.36 12.16
N GLN A 35 14.72 2.14 12.43
CA GLN A 35 14.23 1.28 13.49
C GLN A 35 14.28 1.97 14.87
N ALA A 36 15.36 2.68 15.22
CA ALA A 36 15.40 3.44 16.46
C ALA A 36 14.45 4.67 16.48
N ALA A 37 14.25 5.34 15.33
CA ALA A 37 13.30 6.44 15.20
C ALA A 37 11.84 5.97 15.32
N ALA A 38 11.47 4.92 14.60
CA ALA A 38 10.13 4.33 14.65
C ALA A 38 9.81 3.77 16.05
N ALA A 39 10.78 3.14 16.74
CA ALA A 39 10.59 2.70 18.13
C ALA A 39 10.30 3.83 19.12
N ARG A 40 10.90 5.02 18.92
CA ARG A 40 10.61 6.22 19.73
C ARG A 40 9.20 6.76 19.47
N SER A 41 8.73 6.71 18.22
CA SER A 41 7.38 7.13 17.83
C SER A 41 6.31 6.12 18.26
N ALA A 42 6.65 4.83 18.29
CA ALA A 42 5.78 3.70 18.63
C ALA A 42 5.90 3.21 20.08
N ALA A 43 6.56 3.97 20.96
CA ALA A 43 6.73 3.58 22.36
C ALA A 43 5.38 3.19 22.96
N LEU A 44 5.30 1.99 23.55
CA LEU A 44 4.10 1.42 24.12
C LEU A 44 3.49 2.38 25.13
N LYS A 45 2.35 2.98 24.79
CA LYS A 45 1.61 3.86 25.69
C LYS A 45 0.61 3.04 26.51
N PRO A 46 0.28 3.49 27.74
CA PRO A 46 -0.84 2.92 28.49
C PRO A 46 -2.12 2.99 27.64
N ALA A 47 -2.97 1.97 27.76
CA ALA A 47 -4.29 1.98 27.13
C ALA A 47 -5.08 3.23 27.56
N HIS A 48 -5.73 3.89 26.59
CA HIS A 48 -6.61 5.05 26.78
C HIS A 48 -5.91 6.37 27.12
N THR A 49 -5.01 6.85 26.26
CA THR A 49 -4.63 8.26 26.41
C THR A 49 -5.73 9.20 25.89
N GLY A 50 -6.54 8.79 24.90
CA GLY A 50 -7.49 9.69 24.23
C GLY A 50 -6.80 10.94 23.67
N GLN A 51 -5.48 10.86 23.47
CA GLN A 51 -4.62 11.96 23.09
C GLN A 51 -4.25 11.80 21.62
N TRP A 52 -4.49 12.87 20.86
CA TRP A 52 -3.97 13.02 19.52
C TRP A 52 -2.46 13.27 19.55
N LYS A 53 -1.75 12.91 18.46
CA LYS A 53 -0.36 13.33 18.27
C LYS A 53 -0.31 14.86 18.24
N PRO A 54 0.42 15.52 19.15
CA PRO A 54 0.39 16.98 19.26
C PRO A 54 1.03 17.68 18.06
N GLU A 55 1.86 16.97 17.29
CA GLU A 55 2.51 17.49 16.08
C GLU A 55 1.54 17.63 14.90
N TRP A 56 0.37 16.98 14.97
CA TRP A 56 -0.57 16.93 13.84
C TRP A 56 -1.99 17.33 14.26
N PRO A 57 -2.77 17.96 13.37
CA PRO A 57 -4.19 18.17 13.61
C PRO A 57 -5.02 16.89 13.26
N PRO A 58 -6.15 16.64 13.94
CA PRO A 58 -6.59 17.35 15.14
C PRO A 58 -5.62 17.12 16.29
N SER A 59 -5.49 18.11 17.14
CA SER A 59 -4.59 18.17 18.29
C SER A 59 -5.38 18.58 19.52
N ALA A 60 -4.80 18.42 20.71
CA ALA A 60 -5.50 18.78 21.95
C ALA A 60 -5.88 20.28 22.02
N ALA A 61 -5.28 21.11 21.17
CA ALA A 61 -5.55 22.54 21.07
C ALA A 61 -6.75 22.89 20.17
N ASP A 62 -7.29 21.95 19.39
CA ASP A 62 -8.43 22.21 18.50
C ASP A 62 -9.74 22.37 19.28
N VAL A 63 -10.45 23.50 19.04
CA VAL A 63 -11.71 23.87 19.70
C VAL A 63 -12.75 24.34 18.66
N PRO A 64 -13.96 23.75 18.63
CA PRO A 64 -14.39 22.60 19.40
C PRO A 64 -13.61 21.34 19.01
N LYS A 65 -13.46 20.40 19.97
CA LYS A 65 -12.80 19.12 19.71
C LYS A 65 -13.54 18.36 18.60
N PRO A 66 -12.85 17.91 17.54
CA PRO A 66 -13.48 17.10 16.51
C PRO A 66 -13.99 15.78 17.06
N ARG A 67 -15.03 15.23 16.40
CA ARG A 67 -15.45 13.85 16.66
C ARG A 67 -14.30 12.89 16.31
N ILE A 68 -14.21 11.76 17.01
CA ILE A 68 -13.11 10.80 16.77
C ILE A 68 -13.16 10.21 15.36
N ASP A 69 -14.34 10.16 14.75
CA ASP A 69 -14.60 9.65 13.40
C ASP A 69 -14.64 10.76 12.33
N TRP A 70 -13.97 11.89 12.58
CA TRP A 70 -13.93 13.06 11.69
C TRP A 70 -13.54 12.73 10.24
N PHE A 71 -12.73 11.68 10.04
CA PHE A 71 -12.25 11.25 8.73
C PHE A 71 -13.41 10.78 7.83
N LEU A 72 -14.49 10.23 8.41
CA LEU A 72 -15.67 9.80 7.65
C LEU A 72 -16.39 10.99 7.00
N ASP A 73 -16.40 12.14 7.68
CA ASP A 73 -17.04 13.36 7.18
C ASP A 73 -16.13 14.06 6.17
N HIS A 74 -14.83 14.14 6.46
CA HIS A 74 -13.84 14.75 5.55
C HIS A 74 -13.75 13.99 4.22
N ALA A 75 -13.70 12.66 4.25
CA ALA A 75 -13.71 11.81 3.06
C ALA A 75 -15.10 11.66 2.41
N ARG A 76 -16.14 12.25 3.01
CA ARG A 76 -17.56 12.07 2.60
C ARG A 76 -18.01 10.60 2.57
N LEU A 77 -17.33 9.73 3.32
CA LEU A 77 -17.64 8.31 3.44
C LEU A 77 -18.97 8.08 4.16
N ARG A 78 -19.30 8.89 5.17
CA ARG A 78 -20.56 8.75 5.91
C ARG A 78 -21.78 8.95 5.00
N ASP A 79 -21.75 9.99 4.19
CA ASP A 79 -22.80 10.31 3.20
C ASP A 79 -22.90 9.22 2.13
N ALA A 80 -21.75 8.84 1.56
CA ALA A 80 -21.67 7.82 0.53
C ALA A 80 -22.22 6.47 1.02
N ARG A 81 -21.77 6.02 2.20
CA ARG A 81 -22.27 4.82 2.88
C ARG A 81 -23.77 4.87 3.08
N SER A 82 -24.30 5.98 3.58
CA SER A 82 -25.74 6.14 3.84
C SER A 82 -26.56 5.99 2.55
N ARG A 83 -26.09 6.57 1.44
CA ARG A 83 -26.72 6.42 0.12
C ARG A 83 -26.70 4.98 -0.37
N VAL A 84 -25.56 4.29 -0.27
CA VAL A 84 -25.44 2.89 -0.71
C VAL A 84 -26.32 1.98 0.13
N MET A 85 -26.30 2.15 1.46
CA MET A 85 -27.10 1.33 2.38
C MET A 85 -28.61 1.51 2.16
N ALA A 86 -29.08 2.71 1.83
CA ALA A 86 -30.48 2.96 1.48
C ALA A 86 -30.95 2.18 0.23
N GLN A 87 -30.01 1.75 -0.62
CA GLN A 87 -30.28 1.00 -1.85
C GLN A 87 -29.80 -0.45 -1.77
N LEU A 88 -29.34 -0.91 -0.60
CA LEU A 88 -28.75 -2.23 -0.39
C LEU A 88 -29.82 -3.32 -0.31
N VAL A 89 -30.54 -3.52 -1.40
CA VAL A 89 -31.57 -4.57 -1.57
C VAL A 89 -31.04 -5.80 -2.31
N SER A 90 -29.86 -5.69 -2.93
CA SER A 90 -29.20 -6.80 -3.63
C SER A 90 -28.66 -7.84 -2.64
N ALA A 91 -28.63 -9.11 -3.04
CA ALA A 91 -27.88 -10.16 -2.33
C ALA A 91 -26.35 -10.01 -2.51
N PHE A 92 -25.92 -9.29 -3.55
CA PHE A 92 -24.50 -9.04 -3.80
C PHE A 92 -23.89 -8.17 -2.69
N ARG A 93 -22.73 -8.61 -2.19
CA ARG A 93 -21.87 -7.83 -1.31
C ARG A 93 -20.48 -7.78 -1.91
N VAL A 94 -19.97 -6.56 -2.08
CA VAL A 94 -18.57 -6.36 -2.46
C VAL A 94 -17.67 -7.03 -1.42
N THR A 95 -16.63 -7.68 -1.91
CA THR A 95 -15.62 -8.37 -1.08
C THR A 95 -14.32 -7.61 -1.16
N VAL A 96 -13.80 -7.19 -0.01
CA VAL A 96 -12.50 -6.51 0.12
C VAL A 96 -11.53 -7.49 0.76
N ALA A 97 -10.46 -7.84 0.05
CA ALA A 97 -9.34 -8.57 0.62
C ALA A 97 -8.47 -7.60 1.42
N HIS A 98 -8.31 -7.90 2.70
CA HIS A 98 -7.50 -7.10 3.61
C HIS A 98 -6.19 -7.83 3.87
N LEU A 99 -5.14 -7.37 3.19
CA LEU A 99 -3.80 -7.92 3.29
C LEU A 99 -3.02 -7.12 4.35
N ASP A 100 -2.82 -7.70 5.53
CA ASP A 100 -2.21 -7.01 6.67
C ASP A 100 -1.59 -7.99 7.69
N THR A 101 -1.46 -7.55 8.94
CA THR A 101 -0.83 -8.26 10.07
C THR A 101 -1.75 -9.23 10.81
N GLY A 102 -2.98 -9.40 10.32
CA GLY A 102 -4.04 -10.13 11.02
C GLY A 102 -4.90 -9.21 11.89
N TYR A 103 -5.75 -9.81 12.73
CA TYR A 103 -6.70 -9.06 13.55
C TYR A 103 -6.77 -9.53 14.99
N ASN A 104 -7.21 -8.65 15.89
CA ASN A 104 -7.66 -9.01 17.22
C ASN A 104 -9.04 -9.67 17.13
N PRO A 105 -9.18 -10.99 17.34
CA PRO A 105 -10.44 -11.71 17.15
C PRO A 105 -11.51 -11.36 18.19
N LYS A 106 -11.18 -10.59 19.24
CA LYS A 106 -12.09 -10.25 20.33
C LYS A 106 -12.55 -8.79 20.32
N HIS A 107 -12.06 -7.98 19.39
CA HIS A 107 -12.41 -6.56 19.34
C HIS A 107 -13.85 -6.36 18.84
N VAL A 108 -14.68 -5.61 19.57
CA VAL A 108 -16.08 -5.35 19.20
C VAL A 108 -16.21 -4.54 17.90
N GLY A 109 -15.17 -3.77 17.57
CA GLY A 109 -15.11 -2.98 16.35
C GLY A 109 -14.79 -3.76 15.07
N LEU A 110 -14.53 -5.08 15.14
CA LEU A 110 -14.21 -5.86 13.95
C LEU A 110 -15.29 -5.76 12.86
N PRO A 111 -14.92 -5.89 11.58
CA PRO A 111 -15.88 -5.92 10.49
C PRO A 111 -16.91 -7.05 10.67
N ARG A 112 -18.20 -6.71 10.55
CA ARG A 112 -19.30 -7.69 10.67
C ARG A 112 -19.28 -8.73 9.55
N GLY A 113 -18.81 -8.35 8.37
CA GLY A 113 -18.70 -9.22 7.20
C GLY A 113 -17.37 -9.97 7.11
N LEU A 114 -16.64 -10.16 8.22
CA LEU A 114 -15.38 -10.90 8.18
C LEU A 114 -15.61 -12.36 7.75
N LEU A 115 -14.92 -12.79 6.70
CA LEU A 115 -15.02 -14.14 6.14
C LEU A 115 -14.12 -15.12 6.89
N TRP A 116 -14.45 -15.39 8.16
CA TRP A 116 -13.65 -16.23 9.07
C TRP A 116 -13.23 -17.58 8.47
N GLY A 117 -14.10 -18.25 7.71
CA GLY A 117 -13.83 -19.54 7.09
C GLY A 117 -12.89 -19.49 5.87
N HIS A 118 -12.53 -18.30 5.40
CA HIS A 118 -11.69 -18.06 4.23
C HIS A 118 -10.40 -17.31 4.59
N GLY A 119 -10.10 -17.12 5.87
CA GLY A 119 -8.87 -16.48 6.30
C GLY A 119 -7.64 -17.34 6.02
N ILE A 120 -6.54 -16.71 5.58
CA ILE A 120 -5.27 -17.39 5.34
C ILE A 120 -4.08 -16.58 5.88
N ASP A 121 -3.16 -17.28 6.53
CA ASP A 121 -1.91 -16.77 7.09
C ASP A 121 -0.72 -17.27 6.28
N PHE A 122 -0.09 -16.34 5.54
CA PHE A 122 1.11 -16.57 4.75
C PHE A 122 2.43 -16.30 5.51
N THR A 123 2.38 -15.95 6.79
CA THR A 123 3.57 -15.78 7.65
C THR A 123 4.17 -17.12 8.07
N VAL A 124 3.36 -18.18 8.02
CA VAL A 124 3.74 -19.56 8.32
C VAL A 124 3.82 -20.40 7.05
N ASP A 125 4.63 -21.46 7.10
CA ASP A 125 4.80 -22.41 5.99
C ASP A 125 4.64 -23.86 6.52
N PRO A 126 3.64 -24.62 6.05
CA PRO A 126 2.62 -24.25 5.06
C PRO A 126 1.67 -23.14 5.56
N PRO A 127 0.96 -22.43 4.67
CA PRO A 127 0.00 -21.40 5.06
C PRO A 127 -1.04 -21.91 6.05
N GLY A 128 -1.34 -21.11 7.08
CA GLY A 128 -2.28 -21.43 8.13
C GLY A 128 -3.65 -20.79 7.91
N ASN A 129 -4.66 -21.23 8.66
CA ASN A 129 -6.00 -20.62 8.65
C ASN A 129 -6.23 -19.66 9.83
N ASP A 130 -5.28 -19.59 10.78
CA ASP A 130 -5.35 -18.64 11.90
C ASP A 130 -4.72 -17.31 11.52
N VAL A 131 -5.58 -16.35 11.20
CA VAL A 131 -5.21 -14.98 10.83
C VAL A 131 -5.31 -14.02 12.03
N SER A 132 -5.37 -14.55 13.25
CA SER A 132 -5.34 -13.75 14.47
C SER A 132 -3.98 -13.08 14.62
N ASP A 133 -3.98 -11.77 14.87
CA ASP A 133 -2.78 -11.04 15.25
C ASP A 133 -2.41 -11.46 16.68
N PRO A 134 -1.23 -12.07 16.88
CA PRO A 134 -0.82 -12.49 18.22
C PRO A 134 -0.48 -11.28 19.09
N GLY A 135 -0.30 -10.10 18.49
CA GLY A 135 -0.10 -8.83 19.15
C GLY A 135 1.22 -8.75 19.91
N VAL A 136 2.22 -9.58 19.55
CA VAL A 136 3.50 -9.68 20.26
C VAL A 136 4.36 -8.45 20.00
N PRO A 137 4.73 -7.68 21.03
CA PRO A 137 5.72 -6.64 20.96
C PRO A 137 7.06 -7.30 21.18
N GLU A 138 7.74 -7.62 20.08
CA GLU A 138 9.18 -7.85 20.16
C GLU A 138 9.89 -6.52 20.45
N PRO A 139 11.02 -6.54 21.20
CA PRO A 139 11.66 -5.31 21.65
C PRO A 139 12.19 -4.54 20.44
N LEU A 140 11.73 -3.28 20.34
CA LEU A 140 11.84 -2.39 19.19
C LEU A 140 11.05 -2.88 17.96
N LEU A 141 10.00 -2.14 17.59
CA LEU A 141 9.43 -2.01 16.22
C LEU A 141 8.23 -2.84 15.81
N SER A 142 7.57 -3.49 16.76
CA SER A 142 6.28 -4.09 16.48
C SER A 142 5.22 -3.00 16.23
N SER A 143 4.43 -3.10 15.17
CA SER A 143 3.11 -2.45 15.05
C SER A 143 1.99 -3.48 15.28
N PRO A 144 1.93 -4.13 16.46
CA PRO A 144 0.90 -5.11 16.76
C PRO A 144 -0.45 -4.41 16.75
N GLY A 145 -1.45 -5.06 16.20
CA GLY A 145 -2.77 -4.48 16.01
C GLY A 145 -2.91 -3.62 14.77
N HIS A 146 -1.90 -3.54 13.90
CA HIS A 146 -1.99 -2.71 12.70
C HIS A 146 -3.17 -3.13 11.82
N GLY A 147 -3.32 -4.43 11.55
CA GLY A 147 -4.44 -4.96 10.78
C GLY A 147 -5.79 -4.80 11.49
N THR A 148 -5.81 -4.77 12.82
CA THR A 148 -7.04 -4.46 13.58
C THR A 148 -7.45 -3.00 13.38
N GLY A 149 -6.50 -2.07 13.48
CA GLY A 149 -6.73 -0.64 13.27
C GLY A 149 -7.21 -0.34 11.86
N THR A 150 -6.51 -0.85 10.84
CA THR A 150 -6.88 -0.64 9.43
C THR A 150 -8.21 -1.32 9.07
N ALA A 151 -8.51 -2.50 9.62
CA ALA A 151 -9.79 -3.19 9.39
C ALA A 151 -10.97 -2.38 9.96
N CYS A 152 -10.79 -1.78 11.13
CA CYS A 152 -11.81 -0.94 11.76
C CYS A 152 -12.07 0.34 10.96
N LEU A 153 -11.03 0.98 10.39
CA LEU A 153 -11.20 2.13 9.49
C LEU A 153 -11.87 1.73 8.16
N LEU A 154 -11.55 0.54 7.64
CA LEU A 154 -12.11 0.02 6.39
C LEU A 154 -13.61 -0.29 6.54
N ALA A 155 -13.95 -1.19 7.47
CA ALA A 155 -15.27 -1.79 7.57
C ALA A 155 -15.69 -2.09 9.03
N GLY A 156 -15.07 -1.42 9.99
CA GLY A 156 -15.39 -1.58 11.41
C GLY A 156 -16.87 -1.37 11.71
N GLY A 157 -17.39 -2.22 12.59
CA GLY A 157 -18.78 -2.17 13.05
C GLY A 157 -19.05 -1.04 14.03
N HIS A 158 -20.08 -1.24 14.86
CA HIS A 158 -20.55 -0.25 15.81
C HIS A 158 -19.42 0.15 16.79
N CYS A 159 -19.17 1.45 16.88
CA CYS A 159 -18.22 2.06 17.79
C CYS A 159 -18.97 2.78 18.91
N SER A 160 -18.84 2.27 20.13
CA SER A 160 -19.49 2.79 21.33
C SER A 160 -19.21 4.29 21.56
N ALA A 161 -18.01 4.76 21.22
CA ALA A 161 -17.59 6.15 21.38
C ALA A 161 -18.25 7.14 20.39
N THR A 162 -18.78 6.67 19.26
CA THR A 162 -19.45 7.52 18.25
C THR A 162 -20.95 7.25 18.16
N GLY A 163 -21.41 6.08 18.62
CA GLY A 163 -22.79 5.64 18.49
C GLY A 163 -23.14 5.12 17.09
N GLU A 164 -22.17 4.95 16.20
CA GLU A 164 -22.39 4.47 14.83
C GLU A 164 -21.25 3.56 14.34
N ASP A 165 -21.37 3.04 13.12
CA ASP A 165 -20.30 2.23 12.51
C ASP A 165 -19.06 3.07 12.20
N LEU A 166 -17.88 2.59 12.59
CA LEU A 166 -16.63 3.30 12.38
C LEU A 166 -16.09 3.18 10.94
N GLY A 167 -16.30 2.04 10.30
CA GLY A 167 -15.74 1.77 8.98
C GLY A 167 -16.44 2.54 7.86
N GLY A 168 -15.68 2.86 6.81
CA GLY A 168 -16.24 3.44 5.59
C GLY A 168 -17.23 2.51 4.87
N VAL A 169 -17.04 1.19 4.93
CA VAL A 169 -17.89 0.18 4.26
C VAL A 169 -18.29 -0.98 5.19
N PRO A 170 -19.10 -0.75 6.24
CA PRO A 170 -19.32 -1.70 7.34
C PRO A 170 -20.26 -2.88 7.01
N PHE A 171 -20.71 -2.98 5.75
CA PHE A 171 -21.54 -4.07 5.24
C PHE A 171 -20.78 -4.98 4.26
N ALA A 172 -19.57 -4.61 3.85
CA ALA A 172 -18.78 -5.40 2.90
C ALA A 172 -18.34 -6.73 3.52
N ASN A 173 -18.13 -7.72 2.66
CA ASN A 173 -17.41 -8.92 3.04
C ASN A 173 -15.92 -8.58 3.13
N ILE A 174 -15.26 -8.95 4.23
CA ILE A 174 -13.83 -8.72 4.42
C ILE A 174 -13.12 -10.07 4.42
N LEU A 175 -12.26 -10.29 3.43
CA LEU A 175 -11.42 -11.48 3.33
C LEU A 175 -10.09 -11.21 4.04
N PRO A 176 -9.85 -11.80 5.23
CA PRO A 176 -8.61 -11.55 5.96
C PRO A 176 -7.45 -12.35 5.37
N VAL A 177 -6.37 -11.67 5.00
CA VAL A 177 -5.15 -12.29 4.49
C VAL A 177 -3.98 -11.77 5.31
N ARG A 178 -3.43 -12.61 6.17
CA ARG A 178 -2.28 -12.23 6.98
C ARG A 178 -1.01 -12.47 6.16
N ILE A 179 -0.28 -11.40 5.87
CA ILE A 179 0.93 -11.42 5.02
C ILE A 179 2.21 -11.12 5.78
N SER A 180 2.11 -10.67 7.03
CA SER A 180 3.26 -10.27 7.82
C SER A 180 2.93 -10.32 9.31
N ASP A 181 3.96 -10.47 10.15
CA ASP A 181 3.84 -10.23 11.59
C ASP A 181 3.91 -8.73 11.92
N HIS A 182 4.60 -7.93 11.09
CA HIS A 182 4.89 -6.52 11.33
C HIS A 182 5.02 -5.72 10.03
N VAL A 183 4.52 -4.48 9.98
CA VAL A 183 4.56 -3.64 8.77
C VAL A 183 5.95 -3.41 8.15
N TRP A 184 7.01 -3.60 8.93
CA TRP A 184 8.41 -3.40 8.52
C TRP A 184 9.17 -4.70 8.22
N HIS A 185 8.53 -5.87 8.41
CA HIS A 185 9.08 -7.19 8.15
C HIS A 185 8.21 -7.89 7.11
N LEU A 186 8.63 -7.81 5.85
CA LEU A 186 7.84 -8.34 4.75
C LEU A 186 8.72 -9.22 3.86
N TRP A 187 8.38 -10.50 3.79
CA TRP A 187 8.93 -11.39 2.77
C TRP A 187 8.37 -10.98 1.41
N THR A 188 9.23 -10.80 0.43
CA THR A 188 8.79 -10.45 -0.92
C THR A 188 7.77 -11.44 -1.49
N SER A 189 7.79 -12.72 -1.11
CA SER A 189 6.86 -13.72 -1.63
C SER A 189 5.40 -13.59 -1.14
N VAL A 190 5.16 -12.91 -0.01
CA VAL A 190 3.82 -12.91 0.63
C VAL A 190 2.81 -11.99 -0.05
N ILE A 191 3.25 -10.87 -0.65
CA ILE A 191 2.35 -9.97 -1.39
C ILE A 191 1.77 -10.68 -2.64
N PRO A 192 2.58 -11.30 -3.52
CA PRO A 192 2.07 -12.05 -4.66
C PRO A 192 1.11 -13.17 -4.24
N LYS A 193 1.44 -13.93 -3.19
CA LYS A 193 0.55 -14.97 -2.64
C LYS A 193 -0.79 -14.40 -2.20
N GLY A 194 -0.78 -13.30 -1.45
CA GLY A 194 -2.00 -12.62 -1.01
C GLY A 194 -2.85 -12.09 -2.15
N ILE A 195 -2.22 -11.49 -3.17
CA ILE A 195 -2.93 -10.99 -4.36
C ILE A 195 -3.56 -12.14 -5.15
N HIS A 196 -2.81 -13.23 -5.40
CA HIS A 196 -3.35 -14.39 -6.10
C HIS A 196 -4.50 -15.05 -5.33
N TYR A 197 -4.36 -15.18 -4.01
CA TYR A 197 -5.45 -15.68 -3.18
C TYR A 197 -6.70 -14.80 -3.25
N ALA A 198 -6.54 -13.48 -3.24
CA ALA A 198 -7.67 -12.55 -3.41
C ALA A 198 -8.36 -12.70 -4.78
N ILE A 199 -7.59 -12.93 -5.86
CA ILE A 199 -8.14 -13.25 -7.18
C ILE A 199 -8.93 -14.57 -7.13
N GLU A 200 -8.36 -15.62 -6.54
CA GLU A 200 -8.98 -16.95 -6.42
C GLU A 200 -10.29 -16.91 -5.61
N GLN A 201 -10.35 -16.09 -4.55
CA GLN A 201 -11.54 -15.90 -3.73
C GLN A 201 -12.57 -14.94 -4.36
N GLY A 202 -12.30 -14.38 -5.56
CA GLY A 202 -13.21 -13.45 -6.22
C GLY A 202 -13.38 -12.12 -5.49
N ALA A 203 -12.32 -11.64 -4.82
CA ALA A 203 -12.33 -10.30 -4.22
C ALA A 203 -12.49 -9.23 -5.31
N HIS A 204 -12.96 -8.06 -4.90
CA HIS A 204 -13.23 -6.91 -5.77
C HIS A 204 -12.23 -5.79 -5.54
N VAL A 205 -11.78 -5.66 -4.28
CA VAL A 205 -10.82 -4.64 -3.84
C VAL A 205 -9.77 -5.31 -2.96
N ILE A 206 -8.52 -4.87 -3.06
CA ILE A 206 -7.47 -5.13 -2.07
C ILE A 206 -7.22 -3.86 -1.28
N ASN A 207 -7.25 -3.94 0.05
CA ASN A 207 -6.64 -2.97 0.95
C ASN A 207 -5.27 -3.52 1.38
N LEU A 208 -4.19 -2.83 1.01
CA LEU A 208 -2.82 -3.25 1.28
C LEU A 208 -2.00 -2.11 1.89
N CYS A 209 -1.67 -2.24 3.17
CA CYS A 209 -0.95 -1.21 3.93
C CYS A 209 0.53 -1.56 4.15
N HIS A 210 1.12 -2.33 3.23
CA HIS A 210 2.53 -2.72 3.22
C HIS A 210 3.18 -2.38 1.89
N GLY A 211 4.47 -2.07 1.93
CA GLY A 211 5.22 -1.79 0.72
C GLY A 211 6.73 -1.86 0.92
N GLY A 212 7.45 -1.73 -0.19
CA GLY A 212 8.91 -1.84 -0.22
C GLY A 212 9.47 -1.67 -1.61
N LEU A 213 10.61 -2.33 -1.85
CA LEU A 213 11.24 -2.38 -3.17
C LEU A 213 10.44 -3.28 -4.12
N PRO A 214 10.43 -2.95 -5.42
CA PRO A 214 9.70 -3.75 -6.40
C PRO A 214 10.32 -5.14 -6.57
N THR A 215 9.51 -6.10 -6.99
CA THR A 215 9.98 -7.41 -7.47
C THR A 215 9.22 -7.77 -8.73
N ARG A 216 9.76 -8.66 -9.57
CA ARG A 216 9.06 -9.06 -10.78
C ARG A 216 7.80 -9.87 -10.44
N SER A 217 7.87 -10.70 -9.41
CA SER A 217 6.71 -11.41 -8.87
C SER A 217 5.59 -10.47 -8.40
N TRP A 218 5.90 -9.30 -7.83
CA TRP A 218 4.88 -8.30 -7.49
C TRP A 218 4.25 -7.70 -8.74
N ALA A 219 5.04 -7.36 -9.75
CA ALA A 219 4.53 -6.82 -11.01
C ALA A 219 3.60 -7.82 -11.71
N ASP A 220 3.98 -9.09 -11.78
CA ASP A 220 3.17 -10.16 -12.35
C ASP A 220 1.84 -10.34 -11.60
N ALA A 221 1.86 -10.33 -10.26
CA ALA A 221 0.65 -10.43 -9.44
C ALA A 221 -0.27 -9.21 -9.61
N VAL A 222 0.28 -8.00 -9.64
CA VAL A 222 -0.46 -6.75 -9.88
C VAL A 222 -1.09 -6.74 -11.27
N ASN A 223 -0.35 -7.16 -12.31
CA ASN A 223 -0.88 -7.30 -13.66
C ASN A 223 -2.02 -8.33 -13.71
N ALA A 224 -1.89 -9.46 -13.00
CA ALA A 224 -2.94 -10.47 -12.93
C ALA A 224 -4.22 -9.93 -12.24
N ALA A 225 -4.07 -9.18 -11.15
CA ALA A 225 -5.18 -8.52 -10.46
C ALA A 225 -5.89 -7.50 -11.36
N TYR A 226 -5.11 -6.70 -12.08
CA TYR A 226 -5.61 -5.72 -13.04
C TYR A 226 -6.48 -6.38 -14.13
N GLU A 227 -6.00 -7.45 -14.74
CA GLU A 227 -6.75 -8.20 -15.76
C GLU A 227 -7.99 -8.88 -15.18
N ALA A 228 -7.94 -9.34 -13.93
CA ALA A 228 -9.09 -9.95 -13.24
C ALA A 228 -10.17 -8.92 -12.82
N GLY A 229 -9.86 -7.63 -12.85
CA GLY A 229 -10.75 -6.56 -12.41
C GLY A 229 -10.77 -6.33 -10.90
N LEU A 230 -9.70 -6.75 -10.22
CA LEU A 230 -9.45 -6.55 -8.80
C LEU A 230 -8.72 -5.21 -8.60
N VAL A 231 -9.36 -4.27 -7.90
CA VAL A 231 -8.79 -2.94 -7.66
C VAL A 231 -7.86 -2.99 -6.46
N ILE A 232 -6.59 -2.60 -6.61
CA ILE A 232 -5.63 -2.55 -5.50
C ILE A 232 -5.51 -1.12 -5.00
N CYS A 233 -5.77 -0.91 -3.71
CA CYS A 233 -5.45 0.32 -2.98
C CYS A 233 -4.25 0.04 -2.07
N ALA A 234 -3.14 0.75 -2.27
CA ALA A 234 -1.92 0.54 -1.51
C ALA A 234 -1.37 1.83 -0.91
N ALA A 235 -0.87 1.74 0.32
CA ALA A 235 -0.22 2.85 1.01
C ALA A 235 1.03 3.34 0.24
N THR A 236 1.22 4.65 0.11
CA THR A 236 2.43 5.20 -0.54
C THR A 236 3.71 5.00 0.27
N GLY A 237 3.59 4.59 1.54
CA GLY A 237 4.69 4.39 2.47
C GLY A 237 4.80 5.54 3.47
N ASP A 238 5.61 5.34 4.50
CA ASP A 238 5.87 6.34 5.52
C ASP A 238 7.38 6.46 5.79
N ASN A 239 7.79 7.60 6.31
CA ASN A 239 9.19 7.92 6.60
C ASN A 239 9.34 8.77 7.87
N PHE A 240 10.58 8.84 8.35
CA PHE A 240 11.02 9.73 9.42
C PHE A 240 12.13 10.65 8.89
N GLY A 241 11.80 11.89 8.56
CA GLY A 241 12.77 12.85 8.00
C GLY A 241 13.43 12.34 6.71
N GLY A 242 12.68 11.63 5.87
CA GLY A 242 13.13 11.08 4.59
C GLY A 242 13.68 9.65 4.64
N LEU A 243 13.76 9.02 5.81
CA LEU A 243 14.26 7.64 5.96
C LEU A 243 13.14 6.62 6.21
N PRO A 244 13.19 5.39 5.65
CA PRO A 244 14.27 4.89 4.78
C PRO A 244 14.20 5.48 3.36
N TYR A 245 13.00 5.86 2.94
CA TYR A 245 12.69 6.38 1.61
C TYR A 245 11.58 7.40 1.73
N ARG A 246 11.78 8.58 1.13
CA ARG A 246 10.81 9.67 1.09
C ARG A 246 9.71 9.52 0.04
N TRP A 247 10.03 8.79 -1.03
CA TRP A 247 9.22 8.66 -2.24
C TRP A 247 8.20 7.53 -2.15
N VAL A 248 7.20 7.54 -3.04
CA VAL A 248 6.19 6.47 -3.12
C VAL A 248 6.86 5.11 -3.31
N VAL A 249 6.46 4.13 -2.48
CA VAL A 249 6.98 2.75 -2.53
C VAL A 249 6.10 1.82 -3.37
N TRP A 250 6.58 0.61 -3.65
CA TRP A 250 5.77 -0.41 -4.29
C TRP A 250 4.93 -1.17 -3.26
N PRO A 251 3.74 -1.68 -3.62
CA PRO A 251 3.15 -1.67 -4.96
C PRO A 251 2.39 -0.39 -5.32
N ALA A 252 2.25 0.60 -4.43
CA ALA A 252 1.53 1.85 -4.69
C ALA A 252 2.06 2.62 -5.92
N ARG A 253 3.34 2.45 -6.25
CA ARG A 253 3.98 3.03 -7.43
C ARG A 253 3.69 2.32 -8.76
N TYR A 254 3.10 1.12 -8.75
CA TYR A 254 2.70 0.48 -10.01
C TYR A 254 1.55 1.24 -10.66
N PRO A 255 1.61 1.54 -11.97
CA PRO A 255 0.53 2.21 -12.69
C PRO A 255 -0.86 1.57 -12.50
N GLN A 256 -0.97 0.25 -12.35
CA GLN A 256 -2.24 -0.45 -12.18
C GLN A 256 -2.82 -0.31 -10.76
N VAL A 257 -2.06 0.22 -9.81
CA VAL A 257 -2.43 0.35 -8.39
C VAL A 257 -2.88 1.77 -8.09
N ILE A 258 -3.88 1.91 -7.22
CA ILE A 258 -4.26 3.19 -6.62
C ILE A 258 -3.35 3.40 -5.41
N GLY A 259 -2.38 4.31 -5.54
CA GLY A 259 -1.56 4.72 -4.41
C GLY A 259 -2.34 5.64 -3.48
N VAL A 260 -2.14 5.50 -2.17
CA VAL A 260 -2.86 6.30 -1.17
C VAL A 260 -1.90 7.09 -0.30
N ALA A 261 -1.95 8.42 -0.47
CA ALA A 261 -1.17 9.39 0.31
C ALA A 261 -1.97 9.91 1.51
N GLY A 262 -1.29 10.64 2.40
CA GLY A 262 -1.88 11.21 3.61
C GLY A 262 -2.20 12.70 3.49
N VAL A 263 -3.40 13.10 3.95
CA VAL A 263 -3.79 14.49 4.19
C VAL A 263 -4.27 14.67 5.63
N THR A 264 -3.77 15.68 6.30
CA THR A 264 -4.14 16.00 7.69
C THR A 264 -5.56 16.53 7.81
N TYR A 265 -6.11 16.54 9.02
CA TYR A 265 -7.39 17.17 9.33
C TYR A 265 -7.50 18.61 8.84
N ALA A 266 -6.41 19.37 8.88
CA ALA A 266 -6.36 20.76 8.41
C ALA A 266 -6.26 20.90 6.87
N GLY A 267 -6.38 19.80 6.12
CA GLY A 267 -6.24 19.80 4.65
C GLY A 267 -4.81 20.05 4.16
N LYS A 268 -3.81 19.88 5.04
CA LYS A 268 -2.38 19.99 4.68
C LYS A 268 -1.81 18.60 4.37
N PRO A 269 -0.75 18.49 3.54
CA PRO A 269 -0.08 17.22 3.32
C PRO A 269 0.31 16.56 4.66
N TYR A 270 0.36 15.23 4.70
CA TYR A 270 0.93 14.52 5.85
C TYR A 270 2.46 14.58 5.82
N PHE A 271 2.98 15.81 5.86
CA PHE A 271 4.39 16.17 5.79
C PHE A 271 4.58 17.61 6.28
N ASN A 272 5.68 17.84 6.98
CA ASN A 272 6.11 19.18 7.35
C ASN A 272 7.64 19.20 7.41
N ALA A 273 8.27 20.02 6.56
CA ALA A 273 9.73 20.13 6.52
C ALA A 273 10.38 20.57 7.85
N SER A 274 9.61 21.14 8.78
CA SER A 274 10.10 21.48 10.13
C SER A 274 10.11 20.28 11.08
N TYR A 275 9.43 19.19 10.74
CA TYR A 275 9.44 17.96 11.50
C TYR A 275 10.62 17.11 11.06
N GLY A 276 11.55 16.89 11.99
CA GLY A 276 12.75 16.09 11.74
C GLY A 276 12.50 14.59 11.87
N VAL A 277 13.58 13.82 12.04
CA VAL A 277 13.60 12.34 12.15
C VAL A 277 12.82 11.73 13.32
N GLY A 278 12.11 12.54 14.12
CA GLY A 278 11.30 12.08 15.26
C GLY A 278 9.81 11.90 14.94
N THR A 279 9.35 12.42 13.81
CA THR A 279 7.93 12.44 13.46
C THR A 279 7.68 11.54 12.26
N LEU A 280 6.66 10.70 12.35
CA LEU A 280 6.20 9.90 11.22
C LEU A 280 5.48 10.80 10.21
N GLU A 281 5.88 10.70 8.95
CA GLU A 281 5.34 11.44 7.81
C GLU A 281 4.98 10.48 6.67
N GLY A 282 4.05 10.88 5.81
CA GLY A 282 3.66 10.12 4.63
C GLY A 282 4.62 10.32 3.46
N ASN A 283 4.88 9.23 2.73
CA ASN A 283 5.59 9.30 1.46
C ASN A 283 4.70 9.91 0.39
N PHE A 284 5.33 10.69 -0.47
CA PHE A 284 4.71 11.29 -1.63
C PHE A 284 5.78 11.51 -2.69
N GLY A 285 5.35 11.80 -3.91
CA GLY A 285 6.21 12.09 -5.03
C GLY A 285 7.13 10.93 -5.46
N PRO A 286 8.00 11.18 -6.46
CA PRO A 286 8.05 12.41 -7.25
C PRO A 286 6.78 12.58 -8.10
N THR A 287 6.53 13.80 -8.61
CA THR A 287 5.29 14.12 -9.35
C THR A 287 4.94 13.12 -10.45
N GLY A 288 5.94 12.54 -11.13
CA GLY A 288 5.73 11.53 -12.19
C GLY A 288 5.06 10.23 -11.71
N ASP A 289 5.19 9.89 -10.43
CA ASP A 289 4.58 8.70 -9.82
C ASP A 289 3.22 8.97 -9.18
N MET A 290 2.82 10.25 -9.09
CA MET A 290 1.59 10.65 -8.41
C MET A 290 0.34 10.54 -9.30
N GLY A 291 0.50 10.12 -10.56
CA GLY A 291 -0.58 10.11 -11.55
C GLY A 291 -1.77 9.20 -11.22
N ASN A 292 -1.58 8.17 -10.39
CA ASN A 292 -2.63 7.29 -9.87
C ASN A 292 -2.74 7.33 -8.34
N VAL A 293 -2.14 8.34 -7.71
CA VAL A 293 -2.22 8.55 -6.27
C VAL A 293 -3.41 9.43 -5.93
N ILE A 294 -4.09 9.15 -4.82
CA ILE A 294 -5.07 10.03 -4.20
C ILE A 294 -4.75 10.16 -2.70
N ALA A 295 -5.02 11.32 -2.11
CA ALA A 295 -4.84 11.51 -0.67
C ALA A 295 -6.13 11.22 0.12
N ALA A 296 -5.98 10.60 1.29
CA ALA A 296 -7.05 10.46 2.28
C ALA A 296 -6.53 10.72 3.70
N TYR A 297 -7.42 10.73 4.68
CA TYR A 297 -7.22 11.54 5.88
C TYR A 297 -6.41 10.83 6.97
N THR A 298 -5.29 11.41 7.39
CA THR A 298 -4.35 10.91 8.41
C THR A 298 -3.41 12.06 8.82
N PRO A 299 -2.82 12.09 10.03
CA PRO A 299 -2.93 11.14 11.12
C PRO A 299 -4.04 11.54 12.09
N ASN A 300 -3.99 11.02 13.31
CA ASN A 300 -4.96 11.23 14.38
C ASN A 300 -6.37 10.70 14.04
N VAL A 301 -6.39 9.59 13.28
CA VAL A 301 -7.58 8.75 13.06
C VAL A 301 -7.70 7.74 14.20
N PRO A 302 -8.91 7.22 14.49
CA PRO A 302 -9.10 6.26 15.56
C PRO A 302 -8.45 4.94 15.20
N TRP A 303 -7.74 4.34 16.15
CA TRP A 303 -6.97 3.12 15.97
C TRP A 303 -7.40 2.07 16.99
N ALA A 304 -8.03 1.00 16.50
CA ALA A 304 -8.52 -0.07 17.36
C ALA A 304 -7.38 -0.76 18.10
N GLN A 305 -7.54 -0.92 19.41
CA GLN A 305 -6.50 -1.54 20.23
C GLN A 305 -6.52 -3.07 20.07
N CYS A 306 -5.34 -3.65 19.94
CA CYS A 306 -5.20 -5.11 19.80
C CYS A 306 -4.97 -5.80 21.14
N ARG A 307 -3.94 -5.39 21.89
CA ARG A 307 -3.56 -5.98 23.17
C ARG A 307 -3.54 -4.94 24.27
N LEU A 308 -3.92 -5.37 25.48
CA LEU A 308 -3.63 -4.58 26.67
C LEU A 308 -2.11 -4.51 26.84
N VAL A 309 -1.61 -3.32 27.17
CA VAL A 309 -0.19 -3.14 27.51
C VAL A 309 -0.11 -2.48 28.87
N THR A 310 0.55 -3.15 29.82
CA THR A 310 0.73 -2.67 31.19
C THR A 310 2.21 -2.74 31.53
N ASN A 311 2.82 -1.59 31.85
CA ASN A 311 4.26 -1.50 32.15
C ASN A 311 5.16 -2.14 31.07
N GLY A 312 4.78 -2.02 29.79
CA GLY A 312 5.50 -2.62 28.67
C GLY A 312 5.31 -4.13 28.51
N GLN A 313 4.46 -4.77 29.33
CA GLN A 313 4.11 -6.19 29.22
C GLN A 313 2.76 -6.35 28.53
N LEU A 314 2.66 -7.40 27.70
CA LEU A 314 1.40 -7.78 27.06
C LEU A 314 0.41 -8.39 28.04
N GLY A 315 -0.81 -7.90 27.98
CA GLY A 315 -2.01 -8.54 28.51
C GLY A 315 -2.84 -9.22 27.42
N GLY A 316 -4.08 -9.56 27.77
CA GLY A 316 -5.04 -10.16 26.85
C GLY A 316 -5.46 -9.26 25.69
N TYR A 317 -6.23 -9.82 24.75
CA TYR A 317 -6.90 -9.03 23.71
C TYR A 317 -7.79 -7.94 24.33
N VAL A 318 -7.72 -6.74 23.78
CA VAL A 318 -8.67 -5.66 24.10
C VAL A 318 -10.01 -6.01 23.47
N THR A 319 -11.09 -5.84 24.23
CA THR A 319 -12.44 -6.13 23.72
C THR A 319 -13.12 -4.88 23.18
N ASP A 320 -12.86 -3.71 23.74
CA ASP A 320 -13.31 -2.41 23.23
C ASP A 320 -12.26 -1.33 23.58
N GLY A 321 -12.03 -0.37 22.69
CA GLY A 321 -11.06 0.70 22.89
C GLY A 321 -10.38 1.17 21.59
N TYR A 322 -10.27 2.49 21.45
CA TYR A 322 -9.58 3.14 20.33
C TYR A 322 -8.60 4.17 20.85
N ASP A 323 -7.37 4.13 20.34
CA ASP A 323 -6.43 5.24 20.47
C ASP A 323 -6.73 6.29 19.39
N LEU A 324 -6.37 7.54 19.65
CA LEU A 324 -6.61 8.66 18.73
C LEU A 324 -5.33 9.13 18.04
N ASP A 325 -4.26 8.35 18.08
CA ASP A 325 -2.98 8.64 17.44
C ASP A 325 -2.69 7.71 16.25
N GLY A 326 -3.72 7.09 15.67
CA GLY A 326 -3.62 6.35 14.42
C GLY A 326 -3.06 7.26 13.33
N GLY A 327 -2.00 6.81 12.65
CA GLY A 327 -1.29 7.62 11.66
C GLY A 327 -0.63 6.75 10.62
N GLY A 328 0.16 7.38 9.74
CA GLY A 328 0.67 6.70 8.56
C GLY A 328 -0.31 6.74 7.39
N THR A 329 0.21 6.52 6.19
CA THR A 329 -0.58 6.30 4.98
C THR A 329 -1.45 5.04 5.09
N SER A 330 -1.12 4.14 6.01
CA SER A 330 -1.99 3.03 6.46
C SER A 330 -3.31 3.47 7.10
N GLY A 331 -3.39 4.67 7.68
CA GLY A 331 -4.67 5.24 8.15
C GLY A 331 -5.55 5.76 7.01
N SER A 332 -4.93 6.20 5.91
CA SER A 332 -5.59 6.73 4.72
C SER A 332 -6.07 5.63 3.77
N THR A 333 -5.28 4.57 3.60
CA THR A 333 -5.54 3.49 2.61
C THR A 333 -6.90 2.81 2.77
N PRO A 334 -7.35 2.44 4.00
CA PRO A 334 -8.67 1.88 4.25
C PRO A 334 -9.83 2.77 3.79
N GLN A 335 -9.66 4.09 3.84
CA GLN A 335 -10.69 5.04 3.44
C GLN A 335 -10.91 5.02 1.93
N VAL A 336 -9.82 4.97 1.15
CA VAL A 336 -9.89 4.86 -0.31
C VAL A 336 -10.42 3.49 -0.73
N ALA A 337 -9.95 2.42 -0.10
CA ALA A 337 -10.49 1.08 -0.33
C ALA A 337 -11.99 0.99 -0.02
N ALA A 338 -12.45 1.64 1.06
CA ALA A 338 -13.87 1.74 1.39
C ALA A 338 -14.66 2.53 0.34
N ALA A 339 -14.15 3.68 -0.13
CA ALA A 339 -14.79 4.46 -1.18
C ALA A 339 -14.92 3.68 -2.49
N VAL A 340 -13.86 2.97 -2.89
CA VAL A 340 -13.88 2.07 -4.05
C VAL A 340 -14.92 0.97 -3.86
N ALA A 341 -14.96 0.33 -2.67
CA ALA A 341 -15.92 -0.72 -2.38
C ALA A 341 -17.37 -0.21 -2.41
N LEU A 342 -17.64 0.99 -1.87
CA LEU A 342 -18.94 1.66 -1.95
C LEU A 342 -19.34 1.93 -3.41
N TYR A 343 -18.42 2.46 -4.21
CA TYR A 343 -18.64 2.70 -5.64
C TYR A 343 -18.95 1.40 -6.39
N MET A 344 -18.16 0.36 -6.17
CA MET A 344 -18.37 -0.94 -6.80
C MET A 344 -19.67 -1.59 -6.36
N GLN A 345 -20.05 -1.50 -5.08
CA GLN A 345 -21.34 -2.00 -4.59
C GLN A 345 -22.52 -1.29 -5.25
N TYR A 346 -22.45 0.04 -5.37
CA TYR A 346 -23.53 0.86 -5.92
C TYR A 346 -23.71 0.62 -7.42
N TRP A 347 -22.61 0.54 -8.15
CA TRP A 347 -22.59 0.44 -9.61
C TRP A 347 -22.36 -0.98 -10.14
N TRP A 348 -22.42 -2.00 -9.27
CA TRP A 348 -22.12 -3.39 -9.65
C TRP A 348 -22.85 -3.86 -10.91
N PRO A 349 -24.17 -3.61 -11.10
CA PRO A 349 -24.89 -4.06 -12.30
C PRO A 349 -24.37 -3.50 -13.63
N THR A 350 -23.60 -2.41 -13.59
CA THR A 350 -22.92 -1.84 -14.76
C THR A 350 -21.47 -2.33 -14.82
N LEU A 351 -20.77 -2.32 -13.69
CA LEU A 351 -19.34 -2.68 -13.61
C LEU A 351 -19.07 -4.17 -13.87
N GLU A 352 -20.00 -5.07 -13.53
CA GLU A 352 -19.82 -6.51 -13.73
C GLU A 352 -19.78 -6.90 -15.22
N LYS A 353 -20.39 -6.08 -16.09
CA LYS A 353 -20.43 -6.28 -17.55
C LYS A 353 -19.14 -5.86 -18.26
N LEU A 354 -18.28 -5.11 -17.58
CA LEU A 354 -17.01 -4.64 -18.14
C LEU A 354 -15.94 -5.74 -18.07
N GLN A 355 -14.98 -5.68 -19.00
CA GLN A 355 -13.76 -6.47 -18.89
C GLN A 355 -13.01 -6.09 -17.60
N GLY A 356 -12.24 -7.01 -17.02
CA GLY A 356 -11.59 -6.79 -15.73
C GLY A 356 -10.72 -5.53 -15.70
N TRP A 357 -9.79 -5.39 -16.64
CA TRP A 357 -8.96 -4.18 -16.77
C TRP A 357 -9.79 -2.90 -16.91
N GLN A 358 -10.90 -2.96 -17.66
CA GLN A 358 -11.76 -1.81 -17.92
C GLN A 358 -12.52 -1.39 -16.66
N ARG A 359 -12.94 -2.36 -15.84
CA ARG A 359 -13.53 -2.12 -14.52
C ARG A 359 -12.57 -1.34 -13.61
N VAL A 360 -11.31 -1.76 -13.55
CA VAL A 360 -10.28 -1.09 -12.73
C VAL A 360 -10.06 0.34 -13.20
N GLU A 361 -9.95 0.56 -14.51
CA GLU A 361 -9.74 1.90 -15.06
C GLU A 361 -10.96 2.81 -14.87
N VAL A 362 -12.18 2.29 -14.96
CA VAL A 362 -13.41 3.08 -14.69
C VAL A 362 -13.45 3.51 -13.23
N VAL A 363 -13.14 2.61 -12.29
CA VAL A 363 -13.04 2.95 -10.87
C VAL A 363 -11.99 4.04 -10.64
N ARG A 364 -10.81 3.91 -11.25
CA ARG A 364 -9.75 4.93 -11.17
C ARG A 364 -10.18 6.27 -11.78
N ALA A 365 -10.86 6.24 -12.93
CA ALA A 365 -11.36 7.45 -13.57
C ALA A 365 -12.41 8.16 -12.70
N ALA A 366 -13.33 7.39 -12.10
CA ALA A 366 -14.31 7.92 -11.16
C ALA A 366 -13.62 8.59 -9.96
N LEU A 367 -12.66 7.90 -9.36
CA LEU A 367 -11.89 8.42 -8.23
C LEU A 367 -11.21 9.76 -8.57
N LYS A 368 -10.49 9.83 -9.69
CA LYS A 368 -9.81 11.05 -10.15
C LYS A 368 -10.77 12.18 -10.49
N ALA A 369 -11.87 11.89 -11.20
CA ALA A 369 -12.87 12.89 -11.57
C ALA A 369 -13.60 13.48 -10.37
N SER A 370 -13.66 12.73 -9.26
CA SER A 370 -14.32 13.14 -8.02
C SER A 370 -13.39 13.79 -6.98
N ALA A 371 -12.08 13.74 -7.18
CA ALA A 371 -11.12 14.18 -6.18
C ALA A 371 -11.26 15.68 -5.91
N ASN A 372 -11.21 16.06 -4.62
CA ASN A 372 -11.17 17.46 -4.23
C ASN A 372 -9.78 18.04 -4.47
N THR A 373 -9.67 18.94 -5.44
CA THR A 373 -8.40 19.52 -5.89
C THR A 373 -8.09 20.89 -5.27
N SER A 374 -8.80 21.32 -4.22
CA SER A 374 -8.69 22.69 -3.67
C SER A 374 -7.27 23.09 -3.25
N ALA A 375 -6.42 22.12 -2.90
CA ALA A 375 -5.02 22.36 -2.54
C ALA A 375 -4.06 22.54 -3.74
N HIS A 376 -4.48 22.17 -4.97
CA HIS A 376 -3.72 22.26 -6.23
C HIS A 376 -2.24 21.81 -6.17
N ASP A 377 -1.97 20.69 -5.50
CA ASP A 377 -0.61 20.17 -5.30
C ASP A 377 -0.55 18.66 -5.64
N VAL A 378 -0.10 18.38 -6.87
CA VAL A 378 -0.03 17.00 -7.39
C VAL A 378 1.06 16.19 -6.69
N GLU A 379 2.16 16.83 -6.27
CA GLU A 379 3.28 16.13 -5.67
C GLU A 379 2.90 15.47 -4.34
N HIS A 380 2.03 16.11 -3.57
CA HIS A 380 1.61 15.64 -2.25
C HIS A 380 0.27 14.91 -2.28
N PHE A 381 -0.68 15.36 -3.12
CA PHE A 381 -2.05 14.84 -3.12
C PHE A 381 -2.40 13.99 -4.35
N GLY A 382 -1.52 13.91 -5.35
CA GLY A 382 -1.81 13.23 -6.61
C GLY A 382 -3.02 13.85 -7.31
N ALA A 383 -4.08 13.05 -7.50
CA ALA A 383 -5.34 13.51 -8.08
C ALA A 383 -6.10 14.51 -7.19
N GLY A 384 -5.79 14.58 -5.89
CA GLY A 384 -6.48 15.41 -4.90
C GLY A 384 -6.86 14.62 -3.66
N CYS A 385 -7.74 15.19 -2.84
CA CYS A 385 -8.27 14.52 -1.65
C CYS A 385 -9.52 13.70 -1.97
N LEU A 386 -9.69 12.56 -1.30
CA LEU A 386 -10.85 11.68 -1.46
C LEU A 386 -12.18 12.40 -1.15
N ASP A 387 -13.13 12.30 -2.06
CA ASP A 387 -14.54 12.59 -1.84
C ASP A 387 -15.39 11.40 -2.32
N ALA A 388 -15.72 10.50 -1.40
CA ALA A 388 -16.42 9.26 -1.72
C ALA A 388 -17.85 9.51 -2.24
N MET A 389 -18.51 10.58 -1.81
CA MET A 389 -19.86 10.91 -2.25
C MET A 389 -19.85 11.47 -3.68
N ALA A 390 -18.87 12.33 -4.00
CA ALA A 390 -18.66 12.80 -5.36
C ALA A 390 -18.26 11.64 -6.30
N MET A 391 -17.50 10.65 -5.80
CA MET A 391 -17.16 9.44 -6.54
C MET A 391 -18.41 8.65 -6.94
N LEU A 392 -19.38 8.46 -6.03
CA LEU A 392 -20.65 7.78 -6.33
C LEU A 392 -21.46 8.44 -7.46
N ASN A 393 -21.28 9.74 -7.69
CA ASN A 393 -21.96 10.46 -8.77
C ASN A 393 -21.33 10.24 -10.15
N GLN A 394 -20.18 9.56 -10.22
CA GLN A 394 -19.51 9.29 -11.50
C GLN A 394 -20.12 8.07 -12.18
N ASP A 395 -20.88 8.29 -13.25
CA ASP A 395 -21.54 7.21 -13.99
C ASP A 395 -20.52 6.34 -14.75
N PRO A 396 -20.37 5.05 -14.43
CA PRO A 396 -19.45 4.16 -15.12
C PRO A 396 -19.76 3.98 -16.61
N ALA A 397 -21.02 4.14 -17.05
CA ALA A 397 -21.39 4.05 -18.46
C ALA A 397 -20.83 5.22 -19.28
N ILE A 398 -20.64 6.38 -18.65
CA ILE A 398 -20.02 7.56 -19.27
C ILE A 398 -18.49 7.43 -19.26
N LEU A 399 -17.92 6.84 -18.22
CA LEU A 399 -16.47 6.67 -18.07
C LEU A 399 -15.91 5.52 -18.92
N ALA A 400 -16.64 4.40 -19.05
CA ALA A 400 -16.15 3.19 -19.71
C ALA A 400 -15.62 3.39 -21.15
N PRO A 401 -16.19 4.28 -21.99
CA PRO A 401 -15.64 4.56 -23.32
C PRO A 401 -14.37 5.42 -23.32
N THR A 402 -14.05 6.11 -22.23
CA THR A 402 -12.92 7.07 -22.18
C THR A 402 -11.63 6.44 -21.66
N VAL A 403 -11.74 5.33 -20.94
CA VAL A 403 -10.60 4.65 -20.33
C VAL A 403 -9.79 3.82 -21.33
N LYS A 404 -8.49 3.69 -21.08
CA LYS A 404 -7.56 2.93 -21.93
C LYS A 404 -6.86 1.87 -21.11
N LYS A 405 -6.68 0.70 -21.74
CA LYS A 405 -5.93 -0.39 -21.14
C LYS A 405 -4.47 0.02 -20.96
N LEU A 406 -3.94 -0.20 -19.75
CA LEU A 406 -2.53 0.01 -19.47
C LEU A 406 -1.67 -1.13 -20.04
N ILE A 407 -0.44 -0.79 -20.40
CA ILE A 407 0.59 -1.79 -20.63
C ILE A 407 0.92 -2.50 -19.32
N PRO A 408 1.19 -3.82 -19.33
CA PRO A 408 1.65 -4.54 -18.14
C PRO A 408 2.89 -3.88 -17.53
N SER A 409 2.92 -3.81 -16.20
CA SER A 409 4.11 -3.34 -15.49
C SER A 409 5.21 -4.37 -15.59
N GLU A 410 6.38 -3.92 -16.03
CA GLU A 410 7.58 -4.73 -16.15
C GLU A 410 8.81 -3.88 -15.83
N PHE A 411 9.90 -4.54 -15.44
CA PHE A 411 11.21 -3.91 -15.26
C PHE A 411 12.03 -4.18 -16.51
N GLN A 412 12.17 -3.17 -17.37
CA GLN A 412 12.93 -3.29 -18.61
C GLN A 412 13.97 -2.19 -18.71
N TYR A 413 15.19 -2.58 -19.06
CA TYR A 413 16.29 -1.70 -19.40
C TYR A 413 16.69 -1.97 -20.85
N ALA A 414 16.46 -1.00 -21.74
CA ALA A 414 16.64 -1.18 -23.18
C ALA A 414 18.06 -1.68 -23.54
N PHE A 415 19.08 -1.20 -22.83
CA PHE A 415 20.47 -1.61 -23.02
C PHE A 415 20.75 -3.08 -22.67
N LEU A 416 19.88 -3.75 -21.91
CA LEU A 416 20.02 -5.18 -21.59
C LEU A 416 19.34 -6.12 -22.59
N THR A 417 18.47 -5.60 -23.47
CA THR A 417 17.63 -6.44 -24.35
C THR A 417 18.32 -6.85 -25.64
N GLN A 418 19.04 -5.91 -26.29
CA GLN A 418 20.06 -6.11 -27.33
C GLN A 418 20.39 -4.72 -27.92
N GLN A 419 21.66 -4.31 -27.88
CA GLN A 419 22.13 -3.08 -28.49
C GLN A 419 23.47 -3.33 -29.21
N PRO A 420 23.78 -2.63 -30.32
CA PRO A 420 25.07 -2.75 -30.99
C PRO A 420 26.24 -2.57 -30.02
N GLY A 421 27.15 -3.54 -29.95
CA GLY A 421 28.31 -3.49 -29.05
C GLY A 421 28.06 -3.92 -27.60
N TRP A 422 26.88 -4.45 -27.27
CA TRP A 422 26.56 -4.97 -25.92
C TRP A 422 26.44 -6.50 -25.90
N PRO A 423 26.90 -7.21 -24.85
CA PRO A 423 26.77 -8.66 -24.77
C PRO A 423 25.31 -9.13 -24.77
N ALA A 424 25.04 -10.22 -25.46
CA ALA A 424 23.74 -10.89 -25.38
C ALA A 424 23.62 -11.59 -24.01
N THR A 425 22.50 -11.35 -23.33
CA THR A 425 22.11 -12.06 -22.10
C THR A 425 20.99 -13.03 -22.42
N VAL A 426 20.98 -14.21 -21.77
CA VAL A 426 19.82 -15.10 -21.78
C VAL A 426 18.68 -14.46 -20.99
N GLU A 427 17.44 -14.74 -21.35
CA GLU A 427 16.26 -14.02 -20.85
C GLU A 427 16.10 -14.13 -19.32
N GLY A 428 16.32 -15.31 -18.73
CA GLY A 428 16.32 -15.48 -17.27
C GLY A 428 17.36 -14.62 -16.55
N GLU A 429 18.61 -14.62 -17.03
CA GLU A 429 19.68 -13.79 -16.48
C GLU A 429 19.38 -12.30 -16.62
N ARG A 430 18.91 -11.89 -17.80
CA ARG A 430 18.51 -10.51 -18.09
C ARG A 430 17.49 -10.01 -17.09
N ARG A 431 16.46 -10.80 -16.79
CA ARG A 431 15.41 -10.43 -15.83
C ARG A 431 15.96 -10.26 -14.41
N MET A 432 16.91 -11.11 -13.99
CA MET A 432 17.59 -10.96 -12.69
C MET A 432 18.41 -9.66 -12.63
N LEU A 433 19.13 -9.33 -13.71
CA LEU A 433 19.92 -8.10 -13.78
C LEU A 433 19.05 -6.85 -13.85
N GLN A 434 17.90 -6.91 -14.53
CA GLN A 434 16.94 -5.81 -14.60
C GLN A 434 16.40 -5.46 -13.20
N ILE A 435 15.99 -6.45 -12.41
CA ILE A 435 15.48 -6.16 -11.06
C ILE A 435 16.59 -5.65 -10.13
N GLU A 436 17.80 -6.19 -10.26
CA GLU A 436 18.96 -5.71 -9.51
C GLU A 436 19.27 -4.23 -9.83
N LEU A 437 19.31 -3.86 -11.12
CA LEU A 437 19.49 -2.48 -11.56
C LEU A 437 18.40 -1.56 -11.00
N THR A 438 17.15 -2.02 -10.97
CA THR A 438 16.04 -1.27 -10.37
C THR A 438 16.29 -1.02 -8.88
N HIS A 439 16.70 -2.03 -8.12
CA HIS A 439 17.01 -1.86 -6.69
C HIS A 439 18.17 -0.90 -6.46
N ILE A 440 19.22 -0.98 -7.27
CA ILE A 440 20.36 -0.04 -7.22
C ILE A 440 19.89 1.38 -7.55
N ALA A 441 19.18 1.56 -8.65
CA ALA A 441 18.70 2.86 -9.10
C ALA A 441 17.81 3.55 -8.04
N LEU A 442 16.94 2.79 -7.39
CA LEU A 442 16.03 3.31 -6.35
C LEU A 442 16.73 3.62 -5.03
N SER A 443 17.81 2.92 -4.72
CA SER A 443 18.57 3.14 -3.49
C SER A 443 19.59 4.28 -3.62
N ASN A 444 19.79 4.83 -4.83
CA ASN A 444 20.78 5.84 -5.13
C ASN A 444 20.09 7.09 -5.71
N PRO A 445 20.01 8.21 -4.96
CA PRO A 445 19.26 9.41 -5.36
C PRO A 445 19.61 9.90 -6.77
N GLY A 446 18.58 10.21 -7.58
CA GLY A 446 18.73 10.75 -8.93
C GLY A 446 19.05 9.70 -10.00
N LEU A 447 19.52 8.50 -9.62
CA LEU A 447 19.90 7.47 -10.59
C LEU A 447 18.67 6.85 -11.28
N TRP A 448 17.57 6.68 -10.53
CA TRP A 448 16.30 6.23 -11.08
C TRP A 448 15.73 7.21 -12.12
N GLU A 449 15.72 8.50 -11.82
CA GLU A 449 15.22 9.52 -12.74
C GLU A 449 16.12 9.61 -13.98
N ALA A 450 17.44 9.59 -13.79
CA ALA A 450 18.40 9.68 -14.88
C ALA A 450 18.30 8.49 -15.86
N VAL A 451 18.20 7.26 -15.35
CA VAL A 451 18.10 6.08 -16.22
C VAL A 451 16.77 6.02 -16.97
N ASN A 452 15.67 6.40 -16.32
CA ASN A 452 14.36 6.45 -16.97
C ASN A 452 14.26 7.58 -18.02
N ALA A 453 14.83 8.75 -17.74
CA ALA A 453 14.88 9.85 -18.71
C ALA A 453 15.68 9.47 -19.96
N TRP A 454 16.84 8.81 -19.76
CA TRP A 454 17.64 8.29 -20.87
C TRP A 454 16.88 7.25 -21.69
N GLN A 455 16.22 6.29 -21.04
CA GLN A 455 15.39 5.29 -21.75
C GLN A 455 14.26 5.93 -22.55
N ALA A 456 13.58 6.93 -21.98
CA ALA A 456 12.47 7.64 -22.62
C ALA A 456 12.90 8.45 -23.85
N SER A 457 14.17 8.86 -23.93
CA SER A 457 14.71 9.59 -25.08
C SER A 457 14.86 8.74 -26.35
N GLY A 458 14.83 7.41 -26.22
CA GLY A 458 15.15 6.48 -27.31
C GLY A 458 16.65 6.41 -27.63
N ALA A 459 17.51 7.00 -26.80
CA ALA A 459 18.96 6.90 -26.94
C ALA A 459 19.45 5.45 -26.80
N VAL A 460 20.57 5.16 -27.46
CA VAL A 460 21.23 3.84 -27.48
C VAL A 460 22.53 3.87 -26.70
N THR A 461 23.15 2.71 -26.43
CA THR A 461 24.36 2.58 -25.61
C THR A 461 25.58 3.37 -26.11
N ALA A 462 25.59 3.79 -27.37
CA ALA A 462 26.61 4.67 -27.94
C ALA A 462 26.50 6.14 -27.46
N ASP A 463 25.37 6.52 -26.84
CA ASP A 463 25.16 7.87 -26.31
C ASP A 463 26.14 8.18 -25.15
N PRO A 464 26.78 9.37 -25.13
CA PRO A 464 27.73 9.71 -24.07
C PRO A 464 27.13 9.71 -22.65
N GLN A 465 25.84 10.00 -22.50
CA GLN A 465 25.16 9.96 -21.20
C GLN A 465 25.05 8.53 -20.68
N PHE A 466 25.02 7.52 -21.56
CA PHE A 466 25.04 6.13 -21.13
C PHE A 466 26.33 5.79 -20.39
N GLN A 467 27.49 6.35 -20.79
CA GLN A 467 28.74 6.17 -20.06
C GLN A 467 28.68 6.74 -18.64
N THR A 468 28.04 7.90 -18.48
CA THR A 468 27.80 8.50 -17.16
C THR A 468 26.89 7.61 -16.31
N LEU A 469 25.77 7.12 -16.86
CA LEU A 469 24.86 6.20 -16.17
C LEU A 469 25.55 4.89 -15.77
N ARG A 470 26.30 4.29 -16.70
CA ARG A 470 27.07 3.06 -16.48
C ARG A 470 28.07 3.21 -15.34
N ASN A 471 28.82 4.32 -15.32
CA ASN A 471 29.76 4.63 -14.25
C ASN A 471 29.05 4.89 -12.91
N ALA A 472 27.87 5.51 -12.92
CA ALA A 472 27.08 5.69 -11.71
C ALA A 472 26.68 4.33 -11.12
N PHE A 473 26.14 3.41 -11.93
CA PHE A 473 25.80 2.06 -11.47
C PHE A 473 27.02 1.30 -10.93
N LEU A 474 28.16 1.35 -11.62
CA LEU A 474 29.39 0.67 -11.22
C LEU A 474 29.97 1.15 -9.88
N THR A 475 29.74 2.43 -9.52
CA THR A 475 30.30 3.05 -8.32
C THR A 475 29.37 2.97 -7.09
N CYS A 476 28.11 2.54 -7.26
CA CYS A 476 27.17 2.30 -6.17
C CYS A 476 27.73 1.32 -5.14
N ARG A 477 27.63 1.68 -3.85
CA ARG A 477 28.11 0.87 -2.72
C ARG A 477 26.99 0.24 -1.89
N ASN A 478 25.77 0.75 -2.02
CA ASN A 478 24.63 0.29 -1.24
C ASN A 478 23.31 0.44 -2.05
N PRO A 479 22.77 -0.65 -2.62
CA PRO A 479 23.43 -1.94 -2.79
C PRO A 479 24.60 -1.84 -3.78
N ARG A 480 25.63 -2.67 -3.56
CA ARG A 480 26.74 -2.82 -4.51
C ARG A 480 26.29 -3.75 -5.64
N PRO A 481 26.55 -3.42 -6.92
CA PRO A 481 26.23 -4.31 -8.02
C PRO A 481 26.97 -5.66 -7.89
N SER A 482 26.24 -6.72 -8.21
CA SER A 482 26.67 -8.10 -8.25
C SER A 482 27.86 -8.25 -9.20
N LYS A 483 28.59 -9.35 -9.07
CA LYS A 483 29.70 -9.62 -9.99
C LYS A 483 29.19 -9.70 -11.44
N ALA A 484 28.08 -10.39 -11.67
CA ALA A 484 27.48 -10.52 -13.00
C ALA A 484 27.10 -9.16 -13.59
N LEU A 485 26.41 -8.30 -12.81
CA LEU A 485 26.04 -6.97 -13.27
C LEU A 485 27.27 -6.08 -13.55
N ARG A 486 28.31 -6.15 -12.71
CA ARG A 486 29.55 -5.40 -12.94
C ARG A 486 30.29 -5.87 -14.18
N ASP A 487 30.43 -7.17 -14.37
CA ASP A 487 31.11 -7.76 -15.52
C ASP A 487 30.38 -7.34 -16.82
N LEU A 488 29.04 -7.31 -16.81
CA LEU A 488 28.24 -6.82 -17.92
C LEU A 488 28.36 -5.30 -18.15
N LEU A 489 28.38 -4.48 -17.09
CA LEU A 489 28.54 -3.04 -17.22
C LEU A 489 29.96 -2.63 -17.65
N MET A 490 30.96 -3.50 -17.48
CA MET A 490 32.36 -3.25 -17.87
C MET A 490 32.72 -3.73 -19.28
N SER A 491 31.93 -4.64 -19.88
CA SER A 491 32.04 -4.96 -21.31
C SER A 491 31.72 -3.75 -22.18
#